data_AF-A0A9D6HBF6-F1
#
_entry.id   AF-A0A9D6HBF6-F1
#
_cell.length_a   1.000
_cell.length_b   1.000
_cell.length_c   1.000
_cell.angle_alpha   90.00
_cell.angle_beta   90.00
_cell.angle_gamma   90.00
#
_symmetry.space_group_name_H-M   'P 1'
#
loop_
_entity.id
_entity.type
_entity.pdbx_description
1 polymer ?
#
loop_
_entity_poly.entity_id
_entity_poly.type
_entity_poly.pdbx_seq_one_letter_code
_entity_poly.pdbx_strand_id
1 'polypeptide(L)' 'MKAEELRNLDGAEARAKEAEMREQMFRLRFQLAMGQTDGLRKYRALKKDLARLLTVQREREQAS' A
#
# COMPACT_ATOMS: atom_id res chain seq x y z
N MET A 1 6.22 -3.08 4.90
CA MET A 1 6.61 -1.86 5.65
C MET A 1 6.42 -2.07 7.14
N LYS A 2 7.25 -1.45 7.99
CA LYS A 2 7.03 -1.39 9.45
C LYS A 2 6.03 -0.28 9.77
N ALA A 3 5.17 -0.51 10.77
CA ALA A 3 4.11 0.43 11.16
C ALA A 3 4.65 1.76 11.70
N GLU A 4 5.87 1.77 12.25
CA GLU A 4 6.52 2.97 12.78
C GLU A 4 6.88 3.97 11.67
N GLU A 5 7.37 3.50 10.53
CA GLU A 5 7.68 4.35 9.37
C GLU A 5 6.39 4.99 8.79
N LEU A 6 5.27 4.28 8.90
CA LEU A 6 3.95 4.77 8.47
C LEU A 6 3.38 5.84 9.41
N ARG A 7 3.76 5.81 10.70
CA ARG A 7 3.38 6.80 11.72
C ARG A 7 4.24 8.06 11.74
N ASN A 8 5.34 8.10 10.98
CA ASN A 8 6.17 9.30 10.82
C ASN A 8 5.94 10.03 9.49
N LEU A 9 5.29 9.40 8.51
CA LEU A 9 4.96 10.04 7.23
C LEU A 9 3.90 11.11 7.43
N ASP A 10 4.09 12.26 6.79
CA ASP A 10 3.10 13.33 6.81
C ASP A 10 1.83 12.91 6.03
N GLY A 11 0.67 13.49 6.33
CA GLY A 11 -0.60 13.09 5.71
C GLY A 11 -0.59 13.19 4.17
N ALA A 12 0.19 14.14 3.63
CA ALA A 12 0.39 14.29 2.19
C ALA A 12 1.29 13.19 1.60
N GLU A 13 2.39 12.84 2.27
CA GLU A 13 3.31 11.79 1.83
C GLU A 13 2.66 10.40 1.88
N ALA A 14 1.82 10.16 2.89
CA ALA A 14 1.06 8.93 3.01
C ALA A 14 0.10 8.75 1.81
N ARG A 15 -0.57 9.82 1.36
CA ARG A 15 -1.42 9.80 0.16
C ARG A 15 -0.62 9.58 -1.13
N ALA A 16 0.56 10.19 -1.26
CA ALA A 16 1.43 9.98 -2.40
C ALA A 16 1.89 8.51 -2.50
N LYS A 17 2.32 7.91 -1.38
CA LYS A 17 2.65 6.48 -1.29
C LYS A 17 1.46 5.58 -1.60
N GLU A 18 0.26 5.95 -1.17
CA GLU A 18 -0.95 5.20 -1.47
C GLU A 18 -1.20 5.10 -2.98
N ALA A 19 -1.07 6.24 -3.69
CA ALA A 19 -1.24 6.31 -5.13
C ALA A 19 -0.20 5.45 -5.86
N GLU A 20 1.07 5.55 -5.47
CA GLU A 20 2.15 4.75 -6.05
C GLU A 20 1.92 3.24 -5.85
N MET A 21 1.54 2.82 -4.64
CA MET A 21 1.23 1.41 -4.34
C MET A 21 0.06 0.89 -5.16
N ARG A 22 -0.99 1.70 -5.36
CA ARG A 22 -2.15 1.34 -6.18
C ARG A 22 -1.75 1.16 -7.65
N GLU A 23 -0.88 2.01 -8.17
CA GLU A 23 -0.37 1.89 -9.54
C GLU A 23 0.46 0.61 -9.71
N GLN A 24 1.38 0.32 -8.78
CA GLN A 24 2.14 -0.94 -8.80
C GLN A 24 1.23 -2.16 -8.72
N MET A 25 0.19 -2.12 -7.89
CA MET A 25 -0.81 -3.19 -7.81
C MET A 25 -1.60 -3.36 -9.11
N PHE A 26 -1.90 -2.27 -9.82
CA PHE A 26 -2.57 -2.32 -11.13
C PHE A 26 -1.69 -3.03 -12.16
N ARG A 27 -0.40 -2.66 -12.25
CA ARG A 27 0.57 -3.32 -13.13
C ARG A 27 0.72 -4.80 -12.81
N LEU A 28 0.81 -5.15 -11.51
CA LEU A 28 0.90 -6.54 -11.06
C LEU A 28 -0.39 -7.33 -11.36
N ARG A 29 -1.58 -6.73 -11.23
CA ARG A 29 -2.84 -7.38 -11.66
C ARG A 29 -2.82 -7.68 -13.16
N PHE A 30 -2.29 -6.76 -13.96
CA PHE A 30 -2.20 -6.94 -15.41
C PHE A 30 -1.24 -8.09 -15.77
N GLN A 31 -0.06 -8.15 -15.13
CA GLN A 31 0.88 -9.27 -15.29
C GLN A 31 0.30 -10.61 -14.82
N LEU A 32 -0.43 -10.62 -13.70
CA LEU A 32 -1.11 -11.81 -13.20
C LEU A 32 -2.21 -12.29 -14.17
N ALA A 33 -2.94 -11.36 -14.79
CA ALA A 33 -3.94 -11.67 -15.81
C ALA A 33 -3.31 -12.27 -17.09
N MET A 34 -2.07 -11.87 -17.42
CA MET A 34 -1.28 -12.50 -18.50
C MET A 34 -0.68 -13.87 -18.12
N GLY A 35 -0.93 -14.38 -16.91
CA GLY A 35 -0.44 -15.68 -16.45
C GLY A 35 0.94 -15.67 -15.79
N GLN A 36 1.56 -14.49 -15.60
CA GLN A 36 2.83 -14.37 -14.88
C GLN A 36 2.60 -14.37 -13.37
N THR A 37 2.91 -15.48 -12.71
CA THR A 37 2.64 -15.69 -11.27
C THR A 37 3.74 -15.22 -10.33
N ASP A 38 4.92 -14.83 -10.83
CA ASP A 38 6.02 -14.28 -10.04
C ASP A 38 5.63 -13.04 -9.22
N GLY A 39 4.65 -12.26 -9.75
CA GLY A 39 4.10 -11.10 -9.09
C GLY A 39 3.15 -11.39 -7.93
N LEU A 40 2.68 -12.64 -7.73
CA LEU A 40 1.61 -12.95 -6.78
C LEU A 40 2.01 -12.70 -5.32
N ARG A 41 3.24 -13.08 -4.94
CA ARG A 41 3.77 -12.81 -3.60
C ARG A 41 3.93 -11.31 -3.34
N LYS A 42 4.46 -10.57 -4.32
CA LYS A 42 4.61 -9.12 -4.25
C LYS A 42 3.25 -8.42 -4.15
N TYR A 43 2.27 -8.85 -4.93
CA TYR A 43 0.91 -8.32 -4.89
C TYR A 43 0.26 -8.50 -3.51
N ARG A 44 0.39 -9.69 -2.91
CA ARG A 44 -0.11 -9.97 -1.55
C ARG A 44 0.60 -9.12 -0.48
N ALA A 45 1.90 -8.90 -0.62
CA ALA A 45 2.67 -8.05 0.28
C ALA A 45 2.23 -6.58 0.17
N LEU A 46 2.14 -6.05 -1.05
CA LEU A 46 1.67 -4.68 -1.32
C LEU A 46 0.25 -4.45 -0.79
N LYS A 47 -0.66 -5.41 -0.98
CA LYS A 47 -2.02 -5.33 -0.44
C LYS A 47 -2.03 -5.20 1.09
N LYS A 48 -1.17 -5.95 1.79
CA LYS A 48 -1.05 -5.85 3.26
C LYS A 48 -0.44 -4.53 3.70
N ASP A 49 0.56 -4.03 2.98
CA ASP A 49 1.20 -2.75 3.30
C ASP A 49 0.26 -1.57 3.07
N LEU A 50 -0.54 -1.59 1.98
CA LEU A 50 -1.59 -0.61 1.73
C LEU A 50 -2.64 -0.60 2.84
N ALA A 51 -3.09 -1.78 3.28
CA ALA A 51 -4.05 -1.88 4.38
C ALA A 51 -3.50 -1.26 5.67
N ARG A 52 -2.23 -1.51 6.02
CA ARG A 52 -1.58 -0.91 7.19
C ARG A 52 -1.50 0.62 7.09
N LEU A 53 -1.16 1.14 5.91
CA LEU A 53 -1.07 2.57 5.66
C LEU A 53 -2.44 3.25 5.84
N LEU A 54 -3.51 2.65 5.30
CA LEU A 54 -4.88 3.14 5.49
C LEU A 54 -5.34 3.07 6.96
N THR A 55 -5.00 1.99 7.67
CA THR A 55 -5.30 1.88 9.11
C THR A 55 -4.64 2.99 9.91
N VAL A 56 -3.34 3.26 9.70
CA VAL A 56 -2.63 4.32 10.41
C VAL A 56 -3.20 5.71 10.09
N GLN A 57 -3.56 5.97 8.83
CA GLN A 57 -4.26 7.22 8.46
C GLN A 57 -5.58 7.36 9.22
N ARG A 58 -6.37 6.28 9.28
CA ARG A 58 -7.65 6.30 10.00
C ARG A 58 -7.49 6.47 11.51
N GLU A 59 -6.51 5.82 12.11
CA GLU A 59 -6.17 5.98 13.53
C GLU A 59 -5.82 7.44 13.86
N ARG A 60 -5.06 8.11 12.99
CA ARG A 60 -4.72 9.54 13.16
C ARG A 60 -5.94 10.46 13.01
N GLU A 61 -6.82 10.19 12.05
CA GLU A 61 -8.08 10.94 11.88
C GLU A 61 -9.01 10.79 13.09
N GLN A 62 -9.04 9.62 13.73
CA GLN A 62 -9.89 9.35 14.90
C GLN A 62 -9.30 9.86 16.22
N ALA A 63 -8.00 10.10 16.26
CA ALA A 63 -7.31 10.67 17.43
C ALA A 63 -7.28 12.21 17.43
N SER A 64 -7.70 12.85 16.32
CA SER A 64 -7.96 14.30 16.23
C SER A 64 -9.40 14.62 16.59
#